data_AF-A0A519DZD4-F1
#
_entry.id   AF-A0A519DZD4-F1
#
_cell.length_a   1.000
_cell.length_b   1.000
_cell.length_c   1.000
_cell.angle_alpha   90.00
_cell.angle_beta   90.00
_cell.angle_gamma   90.00
#
_symmetry.space_group_name_H-M   'P 1'
#
loop_
_entity.id
_entity.type
_entity.pdbx_description
1 polymer ?
#
loop_
_entity_poly.entity_id
_entity_poly.type
_entity_poly.pdbx_seq_one_letter_code
_entity_poly.pdbx_strand_id
1 'polypeptide(L)'
;MKTFSRKNKMDELVSLEYDGWTFLCSGEELPSGSFQAVVRHRTRPVGQIRTLVFDKQTYPTAREALESAKALALSWASEHWSDDLGHG
;
A
#
# COMPACT_ATOMS: atom_id res chain seq x y z
N MET A 1 -3.31 -8.52 -21.96
CA MET A 1 -3.36 -7.13 -21.42
C MET A 1 -1.94 -6.71 -21.06
N LYS A 2 -1.57 -5.48 -21.42
CA LYS A 2 -0.17 -5.02 -21.46
C LYS A 2 0.39 -4.79 -20.06
N THR A 3 1.43 -5.55 -19.75
CA THR A 3 2.40 -5.36 -18.67
C THR A 3 2.93 -3.92 -18.63
N PHE A 4 2.73 -3.21 -17.53
CA PHE A 4 3.45 -1.98 -17.23
C PHE A 4 4.59 -2.28 -16.25
N SER A 5 5.69 -2.84 -16.76
CA SER A 5 6.96 -2.87 -16.05
C SER A 5 7.72 -1.57 -16.36
N ARG A 6 7.46 -0.50 -15.60
CA ARG A 6 8.41 0.62 -15.51
C ARG A 6 9.36 0.36 -14.36
N LYS A 7 10.55 -0.11 -14.73
CA LYS A 7 11.67 -0.36 -13.83
C LYS A 7 12.34 0.96 -13.48
N ASN A 8 11.87 1.62 -12.42
CA ASN A 8 12.66 2.60 -11.67
C ASN A 8 13.16 1.91 -10.40
N LYS A 9 14.47 1.93 -10.20
CA LYS A 9 15.23 1.10 -9.25
C LYS A 9 15.04 1.48 -7.76
N MET A 10 13.96 2.18 -7.42
CA MET A 10 13.65 2.75 -6.10
C MET A 10 12.15 2.70 -5.72
N ASP A 11 11.27 2.14 -6.56
CA ASP A 11 9.82 2.29 -6.37
C ASP A 11 9.10 1.01 -6.84
N GLU A 12 9.24 -0.09 -6.09
CA GLU A 12 8.32 -1.24 -6.23
C GLU A 12 6.98 -0.87 -5.58
N LEU A 13 6.34 0.16 -6.10
CA LEU A 13 5.04 0.62 -5.68
C LEU A 13 4.00 -0.21 -6.44
N VAL A 14 3.50 -1.25 -5.78
CA VAL A 14 2.52 -2.17 -6.35
C VAL A 14 1.13 -1.62 -6.11
N SER A 15 0.40 -1.37 -7.20
CA SER A 15 -1.02 -1.05 -7.11
C SER A 15 -1.82 -2.30 -6.79
N LEU A 16 -2.69 -2.18 -5.79
CA LEU A 16 -3.65 -3.19 -5.38
C LEU A 16 -5.03 -2.56 -5.47
N GLU A 17 -5.86 -3.06 -6.38
CA GLU A 17 -7.25 -2.65 -6.50
C GLU A 17 -8.10 -3.59 -5.67
N TYR A 18 -8.85 -3.04 -4.72
CA TYR A 18 -9.73 -3.81 -3.84
C TYR A 18 -10.98 -3.00 -3.54
N ASP A 19 -12.15 -3.56 -3.86
CA ASP A 19 -13.46 -2.95 -3.60
C ASP A 19 -13.59 -1.48 -4.04
N GLY A 20 -13.16 -1.18 -5.27
CA GLY A 20 -13.19 0.18 -5.82
C GLY A 20 -12.11 1.15 -5.30
N TRP A 21 -11.34 0.73 -4.30
CA TRP A 21 -10.16 1.45 -3.80
C TRP A 21 -8.91 1.06 -4.58
N THR A 22 -8.04 2.04 -4.81
CA THR A 22 -6.72 1.82 -5.39
C THR A 22 -5.66 2.09 -4.33
N PHE A 23 -5.15 1.00 -3.74
CA PHE A 23 -4.03 1.02 -2.82
C PHE A 23 -2.72 0.96 -3.58
N LEU A 24 -1.69 1.54 -3.00
CA LEU A 24 -0.34 1.66 -3.52
C LEU A 24 0.59 1.18 -2.40
N CYS A 25 1.04 -0.05 -2.50
CA CYS A 25 1.85 -0.73 -1.50
C CYS A 25 3.32 -0.66 -1.87
N SER A 26 4.18 -0.24 -0.95
CA SER A 26 5.63 -0.14 -1.17
C SER A 26 6.41 -0.50 0.08
N GLY A 27 7.59 -1.09 -0.10
CA GLY A 27 8.60 -1.21 0.96
C GLY A 27 9.58 -0.06 0.89
N GLU A 28 9.48 0.92 1.80
CA GLU A 28 10.39 2.07 1.85
C GLU A 28 11.65 1.74 2.64
N GLU A 29 12.82 1.99 2.06
CA GLU A 29 14.09 1.81 2.77
C GLU A 29 14.30 2.95 3.78
N LEU A 30 14.61 2.57 5.02
CA LEU A 30 14.94 3.46 6.11
C LEU A 30 16.46 3.73 6.14
N PRO A 31 16.91 4.87 6.71
CA PRO A 31 18.33 5.18 6.84
C PRO A 31 19.12 4.15 7.67
N SER A 32 18.44 3.30 8.43
CA SER A 32 19.03 2.16 9.15
C SER A 32 19.38 0.96 8.25
N GLY A 33 18.98 0.96 6.97
CA GLY A 33 19.14 -0.15 6.04
C GLY A 33 18.02 -1.20 6.11
N SER A 34 17.00 -0.98 6.95
CA SER A 34 15.78 -1.80 7.02
C SER A 34 14.68 -1.24 6.12
N PHE A 35 13.65 -2.03 5.84
CA PHE A 35 12.52 -1.63 5.02
C PHE A 35 11.25 -1.46 5.86
N GLN A 36 10.41 -0.49 5.53
CA GLN A 36 9.12 -0.25 6.18
C GLN A 36 8.00 -0.49 5.18
N ALA A 37 6.96 -1.21 5.60
CA ALA A 37 5.78 -1.42 4.79
C ALA A 37 4.91 -0.15 4.80
N VAL A 38 4.64 0.41 3.62
CA VAL A 38 3.86 1.65 3.47
C VAL A 38 2.73 1.44 2.49
N VAL A 39 1.52 1.79 2.93
CA VAL A 39 0.30 1.73 2.14
C VAL A 39 -0.18 3.14 1.90
N ARG A 40 -0.31 3.47 0.62
CA ARG A 40 -0.89 4.73 0.16
C ARG A 40 -2.18 4.41 -0.58
N HIS A 41 -3.07 5.37 -0.69
CA HIS A 41 -4.23 5.27 -1.56
C HIS A 41 -4.26 6.45 -2.53
N ARG A 42 -4.78 6.18 -3.73
CA ARG A 42 -4.97 7.19 -4.74
C ARG A 42 -6.43 7.60 -4.80
N THR A 43 -6.74 8.82 -4.37
CA THR A 43 -8.11 9.34 -4.41
C THR A 43 -8.43 9.92 -5.79
N ARG A 44 -9.55 9.51 -6.39
CA ARG A 44 -10.14 10.18 -7.57
C ARG A 44 -11.03 11.35 -7.12
N PRO A 45 -11.17 12.45 -7.89
CA PRO A 45 -10.70 12.70 -9.26
C PRO A 45 -9.30 13.32 -9.38
N VAL A 46 -8.71 13.81 -8.29
CA VAL A 46 -7.46 14.61 -8.33
C VAL A 46 -6.20 13.74 -8.44
N GLY A 47 -6.31 12.43 -8.22
CA GLY A 47 -5.18 11.51 -8.29
C GLY A 47 -4.16 11.72 -7.18
N GLN A 48 -4.52 12.44 -6.12
CA GLN A 48 -3.68 12.63 -4.94
C GLN A 48 -3.39 11.29 -4.29
N ILE A 49 -2.11 11.06 -4.01
CA ILE A 49 -1.64 9.90 -3.27
C ILE A 49 -1.51 10.33 -1.82
N ARG A 50 -2.28 9.70 -0.93
CA ARG A 50 -2.16 9.91 0.51
C ARG A 50 -1.69 8.62 1.17
N THR A 51 -0.81 8.75 2.15
CA THR A 51 -0.45 7.62 3.01
C THR A 51 -1.63 7.29 3.91
N LEU A 52 -2.10 6.04 3.86
CA LEU A 52 -3.15 5.53 4.73
C LEU A 52 -2.54 4.99 6.01
N VAL A 53 -1.62 4.03 5.86
CA VAL A 53 -1.03 3.30 6.97
C VAL A 53 0.43 2.99 6.64
N PHE A 54 1.27 3.11 7.65
CA PHE A 54 2.63 2.61 7.64
C PHE A 54 2.75 1.59 8.77
N ASP A 55 3.41 0.49 8.47
CA ASP A 55 3.71 -0.51 9.48
C ASP A 55 4.79 0.01 10.42
N LYS A 56 4.61 -0.20 11.73
CA LYS A 56 5.62 0.22 12.72
C LYS A 56 6.80 -0.77 12.80
N GLN A 57 6.66 -1.95 12.21
CA GLN A 57 7.73 -2.91 12.11
C GLN A 57 8.61 -2.59 10.91
N THR A 58 9.84 -3.09 11.01
CA THR A 58 10.84 -2.97 9.95
C THR A 58 11.23 -4.35 9.50
N TYR A 59 11.35 -4.51 8.19
CA TYR A 59 11.63 -5.76 7.51
C TYR A 59 13.06 -5.75 6.99
N PRO A 60 13.73 -6.92 6.91
CA PRO A 60 15.09 -7.00 6.38
C PRO A 60 15.13 -6.87 4.85
N THR A 61 13.99 -7.05 4.15
CA THR A 61 13.92 -6.91 2.69
C THR A 61 12.71 -6.09 2.23
N ALA A 62 12.87 -5.38 1.10
CA ALA A 62 11.79 -4.63 0.45
C ALA A 62 10.58 -5.52 0.11
N ARG A 63 10.85 -6.78 -0.25
CA ARG A 63 9.81 -7.75 -0.61
C ARG A 63 8.95 -8.11 0.60
N GLU A 64 9.55 -8.39 1.75
CA GLU A 64 8.79 -8.67 2.98
C GLU A 64 7.96 -7.46 3.41
N ALA A 65 8.53 -6.26 3.34
CA ALA A 65 7.78 -5.03 3.58
C ALA A 65 6.61 -4.85 2.61
N LEU A 66 6.79 -5.20 1.33
CA LEU A 66 5.74 -5.11 0.33
C LEU A 66 4.63 -6.15 0.54
N GLU A 67 4.96 -7.37 0.93
CA GLU A 67 3.98 -8.41 1.27
C GLU A 67 3.15 -7.99 2.50
N SER A 68 3.79 -7.42 3.52
CA SER A 68 3.11 -6.84 4.69
C SER A 68 2.26 -5.63 4.33
N ALA A 69 2.74 -4.74 3.45
CA ALA A 69 1.96 -3.59 2.98
C ALA A 69 0.67 -4.03 2.28
N LYS A 70 0.71 -5.09 1.48
CA LYS A 70 -0.52 -5.65 0.85
C LYS A 70 -1.49 -6.19 1.89
N ALA A 71 -1.00 -6.93 2.89
CA ALA A 71 -1.84 -7.45 3.95
C ALA A 71 -2.49 -6.31 4.77
N LEU A 72 -1.73 -5.26 5.07
CA LEU A 72 -2.23 -4.06 5.73
C LEU A 72 -3.27 -3.31 4.90
N ALA A 73 -3.06 -3.18 3.59
CA ALA A 73 -4.02 -2.55 2.70
C ALA A 73 -5.36 -3.29 2.71
N LEU A 74 -5.33 -4.62 2.68
CA LEU A 74 -6.53 -5.45 2.75
C LEU A 74 -7.22 -5.38 4.12
N SER A 75 -6.46 -5.43 5.22
CA SER A 75 -7.01 -5.27 6.57
C SER A 75 -7.68 -3.91 6.74
N TRP A 76 -6.97 -2.84 6.35
CA TRP A 76 -7.48 -1.48 6.39
C TRP A 76 -8.75 -1.34 5.55
N ALA A 77 -8.75 -1.87 4.33
CA ALA A 77 -9.92 -1.86 3.47
C ALA A 77 -11.09 -2.61 4.11
N SER A 78 -10.86 -3.77 4.73
CA SER A 78 -11.89 -4.56 5.40
C SER A 78 -12.49 -3.85 6.61
N GLU A 79 -11.66 -3.16 7.41
CA GLU A 79 -12.10 -2.38 8.57
C GLU A 79 -12.88 -1.14 8.15
N HIS A 80 -12.40 -0.41 7.14
CA HIS A 80 -13.05 0.82 6.66
C HIS A 80 -14.25 0.56 5.73
N TRP A 81 -14.30 -0.58 5.04
CA TRP A 81 -15.49 -1.01 4.30
C TRP A 81 -16.65 -1.34 5.24
N SER A 82 -16.35 -1.90 6.41
CA SER A 82 -17.36 -2.23 7.41
C SER A 82 -17.99 -1.00 8.08
N ASP A 83 -17.35 0.17 7.99
CA ASP A 83 -17.88 1.44 8.51
C ASP A 83 -18.96 2.06 7.59
N ASP A 84 -18.90 1.80 6.28
CA ASP A 84 -19.89 2.31 5.30
C ASP A 84 -21.18 1.48 5.26
N LEU A 85 -21.13 0.21 5.69
CA LEU A 85 -22.30 -0.64 5.92
C LEU A 85 -22.85 -0.48 7.34
N GLY A 86 -23.07 0.77 7.74
CA GLY A 86 -23.63 1.14 9.02
C GLY A 86 -24.68 0.13 9.50
N HIS A 87 -24.37 -0.53 10.62
CA HIS A 87 -25.41 -0.95 11.54
C HIS A 87 -26.09 0.33 12.05
N GLY A 88 -27.10 0.76 11.32
CA GLY A 88 -28.17 1.65 11.74
C GLY A 88 -29.50 0.91 11.59
#